data_AF-A0A2V1NV93-F1
#
_entry.id   AF-A0A2V1NV93-F1
#
_cell.length_a   1.000
_cell.length_b   1.000
_cell.length_c   1.000
_cell.angle_alpha   90.00
_cell.angle_beta   90.00
_cell.angle_gamma   90.00
#
_symmetry.space_group_name_H-M   'P 1'
#
loop_
_entity.id
_entity.type
_entity.pdbx_description
1 polymer ?
#
loop_
_entity_poly.entity_id
_entity_poly.type
_entity_poly.pdbx_seq_one_letter_code
_entity_poly.pdbx_strand_id
1 'polypeptide(L)'
;MTSIGPGSVFTRIDRAVLGSPDATRSSLTVHIGSQAVLLSLEESRSALYGPLRDAALGAAVWRQAVVEAQQEPQNGDGRLLVVWLTLPGLYRNLHRILRCWRRLDRADLEAEALLAVLAALDTVDPDTPELGGCLIKEAVNQMWAYARRVTREVPVVDIGAFAEARHASVPAEEQPDPPEGWQLHITPPPRREGLYATIRFAEPRPRRDGRRTGTRLPDLVFRARRHEEAELIGTLTLRSTGTRR
;
A
#
# COMPACT_ATOMS: atom_id res chain seq x y z
N MET A 1 7.64 -18.59 -23.08
CA MET A 1 7.14 -17.66 -22.03
C MET A 1 6.32 -16.59 -22.73
N THR A 2 4.99 -16.69 -22.64
CA THR A 2 4.05 -15.79 -23.29
C THR A 2 4.09 -14.43 -22.59
N SER A 3 4.69 -13.45 -23.25
CA SER A 3 4.62 -12.04 -22.87
C SER A 3 3.18 -11.54 -23.06
N ILE A 4 2.33 -11.76 -22.07
CA ILE A 4 1.06 -11.06 -21.93
C ILE A 4 1.44 -9.62 -21.60
N GLY A 5 1.44 -8.73 -22.59
CA GLY A 5 1.56 -7.30 -22.33
C GLY A 5 0.52 -6.90 -21.27
N PRO A 6 0.89 -6.11 -20.23
CA PRO A 6 0.00 -5.81 -19.13
C PRO A 6 -1.07 -4.83 -19.61
N GLY A 7 -2.11 -5.34 -20.25
CA GLY A 7 -3.32 -4.56 -20.50
C GLY A 7 -3.94 -4.15 -19.17
N SER A 8 -4.31 -2.86 -19.05
CA SER A 8 -5.02 -2.29 -17.91
C SER A 8 -6.18 -3.19 -17.47
N VAL A 9 -6.33 -3.39 -16.16
CA VAL A 9 -7.41 -4.21 -15.59
C VAL A 9 -8.76 -3.58 -15.94
N PHE A 10 -8.84 -2.25 -15.96
CA PHE A 10 -10.07 -1.55 -16.36
C PHE A 10 -10.44 -1.86 -17.82
N THR A 11 -9.46 -1.91 -18.72
CA THR A 11 -9.70 -2.31 -20.12
C THR A 11 -10.14 -3.76 -20.26
N ARG A 12 -9.63 -4.66 -19.40
CA ARG A 12 -10.08 -6.05 -19.37
C ARG A 12 -11.53 -6.16 -18.90
N ILE A 13 -11.93 -5.37 -17.91
CA ILE A 13 -13.32 -5.30 -17.44
C ILE A 13 -14.24 -4.74 -18.52
N ASP A 14 -13.86 -3.63 -19.18
CA ASP A 14 -14.65 -3.07 -20.29
C ASP A 14 -14.87 -4.12 -21.39
N ARG A 15 -13.85 -4.91 -21.73
CA ARG A 15 -13.98 -6.00 -22.70
C ARG A 15 -14.82 -7.16 -22.19
N ALA A 16 -14.69 -7.55 -20.93
CA ALA A 16 -15.44 -8.67 -20.36
C ALA A 16 -16.95 -8.38 -20.36
N VAL A 17 -17.33 -7.15 -20.00
CA VAL A 17 -18.74 -6.75 -19.92
C VAL A 17 -19.36 -6.51 -21.30
N LEU A 18 -18.62 -5.91 -22.24
CA LEU A 18 -19.17 -5.56 -23.56
C LEU A 18 -18.92 -6.62 -24.64
N GLY A 19 -17.90 -7.47 -24.47
CA GLY A 19 -17.39 -8.34 -25.52
C GLY A 19 -17.57 -9.83 -25.29
N SER A 20 -18.18 -10.25 -24.17
CA SER A 20 -18.43 -11.67 -23.92
C SER A 20 -19.76 -12.08 -24.55
N PRO A 21 -19.78 -12.95 -25.58
CA PRO A 21 -21.02 -13.54 -26.11
C PRO A 21 -21.72 -14.47 -25.09
N ASP A 22 -20.98 -14.90 -24.07
CA ASP A 22 -21.48 -15.69 -22.92
C ASP A 22 -21.81 -14.80 -21.70
N ALA A 23 -21.67 -13.46 -21.78
CA ALA A 23 -22.18 -12.58 -20.71
C ALA A 23 -23.68 -12.81 -20.60
N THR A 24 -24.08 -13.56 -19.59
CA THR A 24 -25.45 -14.02 -19.39
C THR A 24 -26.37 -12.83 -19.09
N ARG A 25 -25.77 -11.68 -18.81
CA ARG A 25 -26.42 -10.45 -18.41
C ARG A 25 -26.27 -9.36 -19.47
N SER A 26 -27.25 -9.27 -20.35
CA SER A 26 -27.32 -8.22 -21.39
C SER A 26 -28.10 -6.98 -20.94
N SER A 27 -28.80 -7.05 -19.80
CA SER A 27 -29.71 -6.00 -19.34
C SER A 27 -29.88 -5.94 -17.81
N LEU A 28 -30.43 -4.83 -17.35
CA LEU A 28 -30.73 -4.47 -15.98
C LEU A 28 -32.19 -4.01 -15.90
N THR A 29 -33.00 -4.62 -15.04
CA THR A 29 -34.40 -4.24 -14.84
C THR A 29 -34.52 -3.25 -13.70
N VAL A 30 -34.69 -1.98 -14.02
CA VAL A 30 -34.70 -0.88 -13.05
C VAL A 30 -36.13 -0.45 -12.73
N HIS A 31 -36.43 -0.24 -11.45
CA HIS A 31 -37.75 0.23 -11.00
C HIS A 31 -37.73 1.73 -10.68
N ILE A 32 -38.57 2.50 -11.37
CA ILE A 32 -38.75 3.94 -11.17
C ILE A 32 -40.21 4.18 -10.78
N GLY A 33 -40.45 4.46 -9.49
CA GLY A 33 -41.81 4.48 -8.96
C GLY A 33 -42.49 3.13 -9.15
N SER A 34 -43.58 3.10 -9.93
CA SER A 34 -44.34 1.88 -10.24
C SER A 34 -43.97 1.23 -11.58
N GLN A 35 -43.02 1.80 -12.34
CA GLN A 35 -42.66 1.31 -13.66
C GLN A 35 -41.34 0.53 -13.62
N ALA A 36 -41.34 -0.67 -14.20
CA ALA A 36 -40.13 -1.43 -14.46
C ALA A 36 -39.64 -1.11 -15.88
N VAL A 37 -38.39 -0.68 -15.99
CA VAL A 37 -37.73 -0.34 -17.25
C VAL A 37 -36.56 -1.30 -17.45
N LEU A 38 -36.56 -2.01 -18.57
CA LEU A 38 -35.44 -2.85 -18.95
C LEU A 38 -34.42 -2.00 -19.70
N LEU A 39 -33.19 -1.92 -19.18
CA LEU A 39 -32.10 -1.17 -19.79
C LEU A 39 -31.00 -2.14 -20.19
N SER A 40 -30.43 -1.97 -21.38
CA SER A 40 -29.13 -2.56 -21.69
C SER A 40 -28.04 -2.02 -20.76
N LEU A 41 -26.90 -2.70 -20.70
CA LEU A 41 -25.77 -2.23 -19.90
C LEU A 41 -25.26 -0.87 -20.40
N GLU A 42 -25.25 -0.65 -21.71
CA GLU A 42 -24.86 0.63 -22.31
C GLU A 42 -25.85 1.74 -21.97
N GLU A 43 -27.16 1.49 -22.05
CA GLU A 43 -28.19 2.44 -21.64
C GLU A 43 -28.08 2.77 -20.15
N SER A 44 -27.79 1.77 -19.31
CA SER A 44 -27.55 1.96 -17.88
C SER A 44 -26.37 2.91 -17.64
N ARG A 45 -25.25 2.73 -18.35
CA ARG A 45 -24.09 3.63 -18.25
C ARG A 45 -24.36 5.00 -18.85
N SER A 46 -25.15 5.08 -19.92
CA SER A 46 -25.58 6.33 -20.53
C SER A 46 -26.49 7.14 -19.59
N ALA A 47 -27.39 6.49 -18.86
CA ALA A 47 -28.22 7.14 -17.85
C ALA A 47 -27.38 7.79 -16.74
N LEU A 48 -26.25 7.18 -16.37
CA LEU A 48 -25.35 7.69 -15.33
C LEU A 48 -24.40 8.79 -15.84
N TYR A 49 -23.86 8.64 -17.05
CA TYR A 49 -22.73 9.44 -17.53
C TYR A 49 -22.99 10.20 -18.84
N GLY A 50 -24.11 9.95 -19.50
CA GLY A 50 -24.49 10.58 -20.77
C GLY A 50 -24.81 12.06 -20.64
N PRO A 51 -25.19 12.72 -21.76
CA PRO A 51 -25.55 14.13 -21.78
C PRO A 51 -26.94 14.41 -21.19
N LEU A 52 -27.86 13.44 -21.27
CA LEU A 52 -29.25 13.55 -20.79
C LEU A 52 -29.41 12.80 -19.45
N ARG A 53 -28.67 13.23 -18.42
CA ARG A 53 -28.69 12.55 -17.12
C ARG A 53 -29.96 12.88 -16.37
N ASP A 54 -30.69 11.84 -15.98
CA ASP A 54 -31.79 11.92 -15.03
C ASP A 54 -31.32 11.34 -13.68
N ALA A 55 -31.38 12.18 -12.64
CA ALA A 55 -30.95 11.80 -11.29
C ALA A 55 -31.79 10.66 -10.70
N ALA A 56 -33.10 10.61 -10.99
CA ALA A 56 -33.98 9.57 -10.47
C ALA A 56 -33.68 8.22 -11.12
N LEU A 57 -33.57 8.21 -12.46
CA LEU A 57 -33.15 7.04 -13.23
C LEU A 57 -31.76 6.56 -12.78
N GLY A 58 -30.80 7.48 -12.62
CA GLY A 58 -29.45 7.13 -12.21
C GLY A 58 -29.38 6.53 -10.79
N ALA A 59 -30.16 7.07 -9.85
CA ALA A 59 -30.29 6.49 -8.51
C ALA A 59 -30.90 5.08 -8.56
N ALA A 60 -31.92 4.88 -9.38
CA ALA A 60 -32.56 3.58 -9.55
C ALA A 60 -31.62 2.54 -10.20
N VAL A 61 -30.84 2.93 -11.21
CA VAL A 61 -29.80 2.08 -11.83
C VAL A 61 -28.78 1.63 -10.77
N TRP A 62 -28.25 2.57 -9.96
CA TRP A 62 -27.29 2.23 -8.92
C TRP A 62 -27.87 1.31 -7.86
N ARG A 63 -29.07 1.60 -7.35
CA ARG A 63 -29.74 0.76 -6.37
C ARG A 63 -29.92 -0.66 -6.90
N GLN A 64 -30.49 -0.80 -8.09
CA GLN A 64 -30.74 -2.12 -8.67
C GLN A 64 -29.44 -2.91 -8.86
N ALA A 65 -28.42 -2.28 -9.45
CA ALA A 65 -27.13 -2.93 -9.68
C ALA A 65 -26.48 -3.40 -8.36
N VAL A 66 -26.55 -2.60 -7.30
CA VAL A 66 -26.02 -2.97 -5.97
C VAL A 66 -26.82 -4.10 -5.34
N VAL A 67 -28.16 -4.02 -5.37
CA VAL A 67 -29.04 -5.07 -4.80
C VAL A 67 -28.75 -6.43 -5.45
N GLU A 68 -28.69 -6.48 -6.77
CA GLU A 68 -28.42 -7.74 -7.48
C GLU A 68 -26.98 -8.21 -7.24
N ALA A 69 -26.01 -7.30 -7.19
CA ALA A 69 -24.62 -7.67 -6.91
C ALA A 69 -24.41 -8.21 -5.49
N GLN A 70 -25.20 -7.77 -4.51
CA GLN A 70 -25.18 -8.27 -3.14
C GLN A 70 -25.94 -9.61 -2.98
N GLN A 71 -26.96 -9.85 -3.80
CA GLN A 71 -27.74 -11.09 -3.78
C GLN A 71 -27.06 -12.24 -4.54
N GLU A 72 -26.23 -11.91 -5.53
CA GLU A 72 -25.49 -12.90 -6.31
C GLU A 72 -24.31 -13.52 -5.52
N PRO A 73 -23.95 -14.78 -5.83
CA PRO A 73 -22.74 -15.39 -5.28
C PRO A 73 -21.49 -14.57 -5.65
N GLN A 74 -20.40 -14.74 -4.90
CA GLN A 74 -19.22 -13.85 -5.00
C GLN A 74 -18.59 -13.70 -6.40
N ASN A 75 -18.84 -14.66 -7.30
CA ASN A 75 -18.36 -14.68 -8.69
C ASN A 75 -19.46 -14.33 -9.72
N GLY A 76 -20.57 -13.74 -9.28
CA GLY A 76 -21.68 -13.34 -10.15
C GLY A 76 -21.39 -12.10 -10.98
N ASP A 77 -22.09 -11.99 -12.11
CA ASP A 77 -21.98 -10.91 -13.09
C ASP A 77 -22.39 -9.53 -12.51
N GLY A 78 -23.20 -9.49 -11.46
CA GLY A 78 -23.67 -8.27 -10.80
C GLY A 78 -22.54 -7.46 -10.18
N ARG A 79 -21.56 -8.12 -9.53
CA ARG A 79 -20.36 -7.44 -8.99
C ARG A 79 -19.51 -6.86 -10.11
N LEU A 80 -19.36 -7.60 -11.20
CA LEU A 80 -18.64 -7.13 -12.39
C LEU A 80 -19.34 -5.92 -13.02
N LEU A 81 -20.68 -5.93 -13.07
CA LEU A 81 -21.48 -4.81 -13.54
C LEU A 81 -21.27 -3.56 -12.68
N VAL A 82 -21.36 -3.68 -11.35
CA VAL A 82 -21.12 -2.55 -10.43
C VAL A 82 -19.72 -1.98 -10.65
N VAL A 83 -18.70 -2.84 -10.70
CA VAL A 83 -17.33 -2.43 -10.99
C VAL A 83 -17.26 -1.68 -12.31
N TRP A 84 -17.84 -2.22 -13.38
CA TRP A 84 -17.86 -1.59 -14.70
C TRP A 84 -18.57 -0.22 -14.67
N LEU A 85 -19.70 -0.08 -13.96
CA LEU A 85 -20.40 1.20 -13.80
C LEU A 85 -19.57 2.24 -13.04
N THR A 86 -18.66 1.84 -12.14
CA THR A 86 -17.79 2.79 -11.42
C THR A 86 -16.63 3.31 -12.27
N LEU A 87 -16.19 2.57 -13.30
CA LEU A 87 -14.96 2.86 -14.05
C LEU A 87 -14.85 4.30 -14.57
N PRO A 88 -15.88 4.93 -15.17
CA PRO A 88 -15.79 6.32 -15.62
C PRO A 88 -15.40 7.30 -14.51
N GLY A 89 -15.93 7.09 -13.30
CA GLY A 89 -15.59 7.90 -12.12
C GLY A 89 -14.16 7.66 -11.63
N LEU A 90 -13.68 6.41 -11.74
CA LEU A 90 -12.33 6.03 -11.34
C LEU A 90 -11.26 6.53 -12.32
N TYR A 91 -11.48 6.42 -13.64
CA TYR A 91 -10.52 6.85 -14.66
C TYR A 91 -10.08 8.31 -14.47
N ARG A 92 -11.03 9.21 -14.17
CA ARG A 92 -10.73 10.62 -13.93
C ARG A 92 -9.75 10.82 -12.77
N ASN A 93 -9.90 10.06 -11.70
CA ASN A 93 -9.06 10.14 -10.51
C ASN A 93 -7.73 9.40 -10.68
N LEU A 94 -7.75 8.25 -11.34
CA LEU A 94 -6.56 7.50 -11.74
C LEU A 94 -5.58 8.41 -12.50
N HIS A 95 -6.05 9.08 -13.56
CA HIS A 95 -5.22 9.98 -14.35
C HIS A 95 -4.70 11.16 -13.53
N ARG A 96 -5.50 11.69 -12.60
CA ARG A 96 -5.07 12.77 -11.72
C ARG A 96 -3.94 12.33 -10.79
N ILE A 97 -4.07 11.16 -10.17
CA ILE A 97 -3.08 10.60 -9.24
C ILE A 97 -1.78 10.27 -9.98
N LEU A 98 -1.85 9.60 -11.14
CA LEU A 98 -0.67 9.26 -11.94
C LEU A 98 0.08 10.51 -12.43
N ARG A 99 -0.63 11.62 -12.68
CA ARG A 99 0.01 12.91 -12.98
C ARG A 99 0.75 13.50 -11.78
N CYS A 100 0.22 13.34 -10.57
CA CYS A 100 0.87 13.78 -9.34
C CYS A 100 2.08 12.91 -8.97
N TRP A 101 2.04 11.60 -9.25
CA TRP A 101 3.09 10.66 -8.90
C TRP A 101 3.48 9.75 -10.07
N ARG A 102 4.49 10.19 -10.83
CA ARG A 102 4.97 9.49 -12.03
C ARG A 102 5.61 8.12 -11.79
N ARG A 103 6.04 7.82 -10.57
CA ARG A 103 6.70 6.55 -10.20
C ARG A 103 5.72 5.46 -9.74
N LEU A 104 4.44 5.78 -9.69
CA LEU A 104 3.43 4.84 -9.22
C LEU A 104 3.07 3.86 -10.32
N ASP A 105 3.02 2.56 -10.00
CA ASP A 105 2.52 1.57 -10.95
C ASP A 105 1.02 1.75 -11.15
N ARG A 106 0.62 1.86 -12.41
CA ARG A 106 -0.77 1.96 -12.81
C ARG A 106 -1.54 0.68 -12.48
N ALA A 107 -0.93 -0.49 -12.65
CA ALA A 107 -1.60 -1.77 -12.41
C ALA A 107 -2.00 -1.91 -10.94
N ASP A 108 -1.09 -1.55 -10.02
CA ASP A 108 -1.37 -1.58 -8.59
C ASP A 108 -2.46 -0.59 -8.20
N LEU A 109 -2.43 0.62 -8.76
CA LEU A 109 -3.45 1.62 -8.49
C LEU A 109 -4.84 1.19 -8.97
N GLU A 110 -4.91 0.56 -10.14
CA GLU A 110 -6.15 -0.02 -10.65
C GLU A 110 -6.63 -1.16 -9.74
N ALA A 111 -5.74 -2.06 -9.31
CA ALA A 111 -6.08 -3.16 -8.40
C ALA A 111 -6.62 -2.65 -7.05
N GLU A 112 -5.97 -1.65 -6.45
CA GLU A 112 -6.42 -1.02 -5.19
C GLU A 112 -7.78 -0.33 -5.35
N ALA A 113 -8.04 0.30 -6.50
CA ALA A 113 -9.35 0.90 -6.79
C ALA A 113 -10.45 -0.16 -6.85
N LEU A 114 -10.20 -1.28 -7.55
CA LEU A 114 -11.17 -2.38 -7.68
C LEU A 114 -11.43 -3.06 -6.34
N LEU A 115 -10.38 -3.33 -5.57
CA LEU A 115 -10.50 -3.91 -4.24
C LEU A 115 -11.36 -3.03 -3.33
N ALA A 116 -11.16 -1.71 -3.39
CA ALA A 116 -11.96 -0.77 -2.61
C ALA A 116 -13.42 -0.69 -3.06
N VAL A 117 -13.71 -0.74 -4.37
CA VAL A 117 -15.09 -0.82 -4.86
C VAL A 117 -15.78 -2.08 -4.32
N LEU A 118 -15.12 -3.24 -4.43
CA LEU A 118 -15.68 -4.51 -3.97
C LEU A 118 -15.89 -4.53 -2.45
N ALA A 119 -14.91 -4.04 -1.68
CA ALA A 119 -15.02 -3.92 -0.23
C ALA A 119 -16.15 -2.97 0.19
N ALA A 120 -16.30 -1.83 -0.50
CA ALA A 120 -17.38 -0.89 -0.23
C ALA A 120 -18.75 -1.49 -0.60
N LEU A 121 -18.84 -2.20 -1.72
CA LEU A 121 -20.05 -2.88 -2.18
C LEU A 121 -20.60 -3.87 -1.15
N ASP A 122 -19.71 -4.58 -0.44
CA ASP A 122 -20.11 -5.55 0.59
C ASP A 122 -20.69 -4.92 1.86
N THR A 123 -20.55 -3.60 2.03
CA THR A 123 -20.96 -2.89 3.26
C THR A 123 -21.98 -1.79 3.02
N VAL A 124 -22.16 -1.35 1.78
CA VAL A 124 -23.04 -0.23 1.46
C VAL A 124 -24.51 -0.62 1.58
N ASP A 125 -25.29 0.25 2.23
CA ASP A 125 -26.75 0.10 2.29
C ASP A 125 -27.36 0.53 0.93
N PRO A 126 -28.14 -0.35 0.25
CA PRO A 126 -28.82 -0.03 -1.01
C PRO A 126 -29.83 1.13 -0.94
N ASP A 127 -30.22 1.55 0.26
CA ASP A 127 -31.10 2.71 0.44
C ASP A 127 -30.33 4.02 0.65
N THR A 128 -29.00 3.97 0.65
CA THR A 128 -28.14 5.15 0.78
C THR A 128 -28.35 6.11 -0.40
N PRO A 129 -28.60 7.42 -0.15
CA PRO A 129 -28.62 8.40 -1.21
C PRO A 129 -27.24 8.49 -1.88
N GLU A 130 -27.20 8.66 -3.20
CA GLU A 130 -25.96 8.78 -3.98
C GLU A 130 -25.01 7.57 -3.89
N LEU A 131 -25.54 6.35 -3.77
CA LEU A 131 -24.83 5.06 -3.81
C LEU A 131 -23.58 5.03 -4.70
N GLY A 132 -23.72 5.38 -5.99
CA GLY A 132 -22.61 5.40 -6.93
C GLY A 132 -21.50 6.37 -6.55
N GLY A 133 -21.88 7.54 -6.04
CA GLY A 133 -20.96 8.53 -5.50
C GLY A 133 -20.19 8.00 -4.29
N CYS A 134 -20.86 7.30 -3.37
CA CYS A 134 -20.22 6.66 -2.22
C CYS A 134 -19.20 5.60 -2.64
N LEU A 135 -19.57 4.67 -3.52
CA LEU A 135 -18.66 3.63 -4.01
C LEU A 135 -17.41 4.22 -4.70
N ILE A 136 -17.63 5.18 -5.60
CA ILE A 136 -16.53 5.86 -6.30
C ILE A 136 -15.65 6.62 -5.31
N LYS A 137 -16.26 7.31 -4.33
CA LYS A 137 -15.52 8.08 -3.32
C LYS A 137 -14.64 7.19 -2.46
N GLU A 138 -15.13 6.05 -1.98
CA GLU A 138 -14.32 5.12 -1.20
C GLU A 138 -13.15 4.56 -2.00
N ALA A 139 -13.39 4.17 -3.25
CA ALA A 139 -12.32 3.72 -4.13
C ALA A 139 -11.27 4.81 -4.39
N VAL A 140 -11.70 6.04 -4.64
CA VAL A 140 -10.79 7.18 -4.83
C VAL A 140 -10.00 7.49 -3.55
N ASN A 141 -10.63 7.43 -2.38
CA ASN A 141 -9.95 7.61 -1.09
C ASN A 141 -8.85 6.57 -0.91
N GLN A 142 -9.14 5.30 -1.21
CA GLN A 142 -8.15 4.22 -1.14
C GLN A 142 -7.01 4.45 -2.14
N MET A 143 -7.30 4.83 -3.38
CA MET A 143 -6.27 5.15 -4.38
C MET A 143 -5.32 6.26 -3.89
N TRP A 144 -5.85 7.34 -3.29
CA TRP A 144 -5.03 8.40 -2.70
C TRP A 144 -4.25 7.93 -1.47
N ALA A 145 -4.83 7.06 -0.64
CA ALA A 145 -4.15 6.47 0.51
C ALA A 145 -2.98 5.59 0.06
N TYR A 146 -3.20 4.72 -0.92
CA TYR A 146 -2.18 3.89 -1.56
C TYR A 146 -1.05 4.75 -2.12
N ALA A 147 -1.38 5.75 -2.94
CA ALA A 147 -0.38 6.61 -3.56
C ALA A 147 0.47 7.35 -2.52
N ARG A 148 -0.14 7.86 -1.44
CA ARG A 148 0.61 8.49 -0.34
C ARG A 148 1.47 7.52 0.45
N ARG A 149 1.03 6.27 0.63
CA ARG A 149 1.79 5.22 1.34
C ARG A 149 3.06 4.89 0.55
N VAL A 150 2.91 4.50 -0.72
CA VAL A 150 4.02 4.07 -1.57
C VAL A 150 5.00 5.20 -1.88
N THR A 151 4.54 6.44 -1.96
CA THR A 151 5.43 7.58 -2.23
C THR A 151 6.20 8.07 -0.99
N ARG A 152 5.74 7.74 0.22
CA ARG A 152 6.48 7.98 1.47
C ARG A 152 7.52 6.90 1.74
N GLU A 153 7.29 5.70 1.20
CA GLU A 153 8.27 4.62 1.24
C GLU A 153 9.43 4.99 0.30
N VAL A 154 10.57 5.36 0.88
CA VAL A 154 11.81 5.53 0.12
C VAL A 154 12.36 4.12 -0.13
N PRO A 155 12.39 3.61 -1.36
CA PRO A 155 13.08 2.37 -1.64
C PRO A 155 14.55 2.58 -1.30
N VAL A 156 15.03 1.91 -0.25
CA VAL A 156 16.46 1.80 0.01
C VAL A 156 16.99 0.91 -1.09
N VAL A 157 17.48 1.52 -2.16
CA VAL A 157 18.13 0.82 -3.26
C VAL A 157 19.26 0.03 -2.66
N ASP A 158 19.16 -1.29 -2.82
CA ASP A 158 20.16 -2.30 -2.53
C ASP A 158 21.03 -1.98 -1.31
N ILE A 159 20.64 -2.51 -0.14
CA ILE A 159 21.39 -2.39 1.11
C ILE A 159 22.86 -2.80 0.90
N GLY A 160 23.14 -3.72 -0.01
CA GLY A 160 24.48 -4.12 -0.42
C GLY A 160 25.22 -2.98 -1.12
N ALA A 161 24.66 -2.41 -2.19
CA ALA A 161 25.28 -1.30 -2.92
C ALA A 161 25.39 -0.01 -2.07
N PHE A 162 24.43 0.26 -1.17
CA PHE A 162 24.51 1.37 -0.23
C PHE A 162 25.60 1.15 0.83
N ALA A 163 25.75 -0.08 1.33
CA ALA A 163 26.84 -0.45 2.21
C ALA A 163 28.19 -0.35 1.49
N GLU A 164 28.30 -0.86 0.27
CA GLU A 164 29.52 -0.77 -0.56
C GLU A 164 29.88 0.67 -0.88
N ALA A 165 28.93 1.52 -1.29
CA ALA A 165 29.19 2.93 -1.53
C ALA A 165 29.65 3.66 -0.26
N ARG A 166 29.06 3.34 0.91
CA ARG A 166 29.51 3.88 2.19
C ARG A 166 30.90 3.38 2.58
N HIS A 167 31.23 2.13 2.30
CA HIS A 167 32.56 1.56 2.55
C HIS A 167 33.61 2.07 1.56
N ALA A 168 33.24 2.36 0.31
CA ALA A 168 34.12 2.93 -0.70
C ALA A 168 34.39 4.43 -0.49
N SER A 169 33.53 5.13 0.27
CA SER A 169 33.66 6.56 0.58
C SER A 169 34.54 6.86 1.79
N VAL A 170 35.12 5.85 2.46
CA VAL A 170 36.11 6.06 3.52
C VAL A 170 37.48 6.05 2.86
N PRO A 171 38.09 7.22 2.52
CA PRO A 171 39.50 7.23 2.23
C PRO A 171 40.23 6.69 3.46
N ALA A 172 41.25 5.85 3.23
CA ALA A 172 42.25 5.54 4.25
C ALA A 172 43.08 6.79 4.53
N GLU A 173 42.44 7.83 5.07
CA GLU A 173 43.15 8.87 5.78
C GLU A 173 43.64 8.21 7.07
N GLU A 174 44.95 8.24 7.27
CA GLU A 174 45.58 8.06 8.57
C GLU A 174 44.76 8.85 9.58
N GLN A 175 43.97 8.12 10.38
CA GLN A 175 43.17 8.71 11.44
C GLN A 175 44.13 9.48 12.35
N PRO A 176 43.98 10.81 12.52
CA PRO A 176 44.60 11.46 13.66
C PRO A 176 44.07 10.76 14.91
N ASP A 177 44.97 10.41 15.83
CA ASP A 177 44.67 9.67 17.05
C ASP A 177 43.33 10.13 17.65
N PRO A 178 42.29 9.27 17.67
CA PRO A 178 41.02 9.66 18.24
C PRO A 178 41.24 9.99 19.72
N PRO A 179 40.68 11.09 20.24
CA PRO A 179 40.75 11.37 21.67
C PRO A 179 40.15 10.19 22.43
N GLU A 180 40.84 9.77 23.50
CA GLU A 180 40.53 8.61 24.36
C GLU A 180 39.08 8.12 24.24
N GLY A 181 38.90 7.06 23.47
CA GLY A 181 37.60 6.54 23.08
C GLY A 181 37.38 5.09 23.50
N TRP A 182 36.17 4.61 23.26
CA TRP A 182 35.84 3.20 23.41
C TRP A 182 35.71 2.57 22.03
N GLN A 183 36.41 1.46 21.79
CA GLN A 183 36.23 0.64 20.59
C GLN A 183 35.32 -0.55 20.92
N LEU A 184 34.25 -0.71 20.14
CA LEU A 184 33.38 -1.87 20.19
C LEU A 184 33.78 -2.85 19.08
N HIS A 185 34.22 -4.03 19.46
CA HIS A 185 34.48 -5.12 18.53
C HIS A 185 33.29 -6.09 18.53
N ILE A 186 32.73 -6.32 17.35
CA ILE A 186 31.61 -7.24 17.12
C ILE A 186 32.16 -8.41 16.31
N THR A 187 32.17 -9.61 16.89
CA THR A 187 32.49 -10.83 16.14
C THR A 187 31.19 -11.35 15.51
N PRO A 188 31.05 -11.36 14.17
CA PRO A 188 29.84 -11.87 13.53
C PRO A 188 29.70 -13.39 13.74
N PRO A 189 28.46 -13.92 13.80
CA PRO A 189 28.21 -15.35 13.90
C PRO A 189 28.84 -16.12 12.72
N PRO A 190 29.31 -17.36 12.94
CA PRO A 190 30.02 -18.14 11.93
C PRO A 190 29.14 -18.67 10.78
N ARG A 191 27.80 -18.55 10.86
CA ARG A 191 26.86 -19.05 9.83
C ARG A 191 26.04 -17.89 9.25
N ARG A 192 25.92 -17.85 7.91
CA ARG A 192 25.13 -16.85 7.15
C ARG A 192 23.61 -17.09 7.23
N GLU A 193 23.21 -18.25 7.74
CA GLU A 193 21.81 -18.65 7.91
C GLU A 193 21.43 -18.45 9.39
N GLY A 194 21.02 -17.24 9.76
CA GLY A 194 20.66 -16.93 11.14
C GLY A 194 20.07 -15.53 11.28
N LEU A 195 19.04 -15.43 12.13
CA LEU A 195 18.27 -14.22 12.43
C LEU A 195 19.14 -12.99 12.69
N TYR A 196 18.82 -11.89 12.01
CA TYR A 196 19.43 -10.59 12.22
C TYR A 196 18.71 -9.85 13.36
N ALA A 197 19.44 -9.51 14.43
CA ALA A 197 18.95 -8.63 15.47
C ALA A 197 19.54 -7.22 15.27
N THR A 198 18.68 -6.20 15.18
CA THR A 198 19.13 -4.81 15.15
C THR A 198 19.65 -4.40 16.52
N ILE A 199 20.96 -4.14 16.63
CA ILE A 199 21.56 -3.55 17.83
C ILE A 199 21.25 -2.05 17.82
N ARG A 200 20.49 -1.57 18.81
CA ARG A 200 20.18 -0.14 18.98
C ARG A 200 21.04 0.44 20.09
N PHE A 201 21.81 1.47 19.76
CA PHE A 201 22.46 2.33 20.76
C PHE A 201 21.54 3.51 21.04
N ALA A 202 21.07 3.63 22.28
CA ALA A 202 20.35 4.82 22.73
C ALA A 202 21.36 5.76 23.40
N GLU A 203 21.66 6.87 22.74
CA GLU A 203 22.36 7.96 23.41
C GLU A 203 21.38 8.65 24.37
N PRO A 204 21.68 8.73 25.67
CA PRO A 204 20.81 9.43 26.60
C PRO A 204 20.76 10.91 26.23
N ARG A 205 19.55 11.44 25.98
CA ARG A 205 19.35 12.88 25.73
C ARG A 205 20.00 13.70 26.85
N PRO A 206 20.76 14.76 26.53
CA PRO A 206 21.36 15.59 27.55
C PRO A 206 20.26 16.23 28.40
N ARG A 207 20.18 15.84 29.68
CA ARG A 207 19.45 16.62 30.68
C ARG A 207 20.18 17.95 30.81
N ARG A 208 19.44 19.01 30.58
CA ARG A 208 19.88 20.39 30.65
C ARG A 208 20.04 20.79 32.12
N ASP A 209 21.00 20.19 32.82
CA ASP A 209 21.42 20.61 34.16
C ASP A 209 22.90 20.28 34.39
N GLY A 210 23.74 21.26 34.05
CA GLY A 210 24.83 21.77 34.90
C GLY A 210 25.96 20.88 35.44
N ARG A 211 25.97 19.56 35.29
CA ARG A 211 27.06 18.73 35.84
C ARG A 211 27.40 17.55 34.91
N ARG A 212 28.54 17.65 34.24
CA ARG A 212 29.12 16.56 33.43
C ARG A 212 29.61 15.44 34.36
N THR A 213 28.70 14.60 34.82
CA THR A 213 29.05 13.25 35.27
C THR A 213 29.01 12.36 34.04
N GLY A 214 30.19 12.05 33.50
CA GLY A 214 30.31 11.09 32.40
C GLY A 214 29.82 9.73 32.88
N THR A 215 28.62 9.33 32.46
CA THR A 215 28.15 7.96 32.62
C THR A 215 29.08 7.07 31.80
N ARG A 216 29.90 6.26 32.48
CA ARG A 216 30.81 5.31 31.84
C ARG A 216 29.99 4.16 31.24
N LEU A 217 30.34 3.74 30.03
CA LEU A 217 29.71 2.63 29.30
C LEU A 217 29.64 1.26 30.03
N PRO A 218 30.48 0.91 31.03
CA PRO A 218 30.32 -0.35 31.78
C PRO A 218 28.93 -0.47 32.44
N ASP A 219 28.33 0.63 32.88
CA ASP A 219 27.01 0.62 33.54
C ASP A 219 25.85 0.32 32.57
N LEU A 220 26.04 0.53 31.26
CA LEU A 220 25.06 0.26 30.21
C LEU A 220 25.03 -1.23 29.80
N VAL A 221 26.17 -1.91 29.87
CA VAL A 221 26.31 -3.32 29.45
C VAL A 221 25.68 -4.28 30.48
N PHE A 222 25.63 -3.91 31.77
CA PHE A 222 25.05 -4.74 32.83
C PHE A 222 23.51 -4.88 32.80
N ARG A 223 22.80 -4.23 31.86
CA ARG A 223 21.33 -4.37 31.72
C ARG A 223 20.89 -5.37 30.65
N ALA A 224 21.80 -5.94 29.88
CA ALA A 224 21.48 -7.06 29.01
C ALA A 224 21.26 -8.31 29.88
N ARG A 225 20.00 -8.65 30.18
CA ARG A 225 19.66 -9.88 30.90
C ARG A 225 20.22 -11.07 30.12
N ARG A 226 21.16 -11.81 30.72
CA ARG A 226 21.54 -13.14 30.24
C ARG A 226 20.37 -14.08 30.54
N HIS A 227 19.79 -14.67 29.49
CA HIS A 227 19.00 -15.88 29.65
C HIS A 227 19.98 -17.05 29.69
N GLU A 228 20.05 -17.75 30.82
CA GLU A 228 21.03 -18.82 31.06
C GLU A 228 20.86 -20.03 30.12
N GLU A 229 19.72 -20.13 29.43
CA GLU A 229 19.38 -21.23 28.50
C GLU A 229 19.55 -20.88 27.01
N ALA A 230 20.03 -19.67 26.67
CA ALA A 230 20.15 -19.23 25.27
C ALA A 230 21.51 -19.61 24.66
N GLU A 231 21.47 -20.14 23.43
CA GLU A 231 22.67 -20.42 22.62
C GLU A 231 23.44 -19.11 22.34
N LEU A 232 24.78 -19.13 22.50
CA LEU A 232 25.63 -17.96 22.28
C LEU A 232 25.80 -17.69 20.78
N ILE A 233 25.09 -16.70 20.25
CA ILE A 233 25.11 -16.37 18.81
C ILE A 233 26.27 -15.43 18.44
N GLY A 234 26.85 -14.69 19.39
CA GLY A 234 27.97 -13.78 19.12
C GLY A 234 28.51 -13.10 20.37
N THR A 235 29.71 -12.50 20.25
CA THR A 235 30.36 -11.78 21.35
C THR A 235 30.54 -10.31 21.00
N LEU A 236 30.13 -9.42 21.91
CA LEU A 236 30.41 -8.00 21.87
C LEU A 236 31.50 -7.71 22.91
N THR A 237 32.63 -7.17 22.49
CA THR A 237 33.70 -6.74 23.41
C THR A 237 33.94 -5.26 23.29
N LEU A 238 33.90 -4.55 24.42
CA LEU A 238 34.24 -3.14 24.50
C LEU A 238 35.66 -3.03 25.05
N ARG A 239 36.55 -2.36 24.32
CA ARG A 239 37.92 -2.08 24.75
C ARG A 239 38.11 -0.57 24.88
N SER A 240 38.76 -0.13 25.95
CA SER A 240 39.19 1.27 26.08
C SER A 240 40.45 1.45 25.22
N THR A 241 40.53 2.53 24.45
CA THR A 241 41.69 2.82 23.59
C THR A 241 42.77 3.65 24.27
N GLY A 242 42.79 3.71 25.60
CA GLY A 242 43.79 4.49 26.34
C GLY A 242 44.12 3.90 27.70
N THR A 243 45.20 3.12 27.77
CA THR A 243 46.09 3.08 28.95
C THR A 243 47.47 2.66 28.48
N ARG A 244 48.34 3.65 28.30
CA ARG A 244 49.79 3.45 28.25
C ARG A 244 50.27 3.42 29.70
N ARG A 245 50.52 2.22 30.22
CA ARG A 245 51.63 1.89 31.13
C ARG A 245 51.73 0.38 31.30
#